data_AF-U1Y5J2-F1
#
_entry.id   AF-U1Y5J2-F1
#
_cell.length_a   1.000
_cell.length_b   1.000
_cell.length_c   1.000
_cell.angle_alpha   90.00
_cell.angle_beta   90.00
_cell.angle_gamma   90.00
#
_symmetry.space_group_name_H-M   'P 1'
#
loop_
_entity.id
_entity.type
_entity.pdbx_description
1 polymer ?
#
loop_
_entity_poly.entity_id
_entity_poly.type
_entity_poly.pdbx_seq_one_letter_code
_entity_poly.pdbx_strand_id
1 'polypeptide(L)'
;MTETIGALIGLFGGAVLGLSGWFFGRKRAYKNRGLDERYYLIRDKARATSWQVTLAAMYILFFLVILKIGISAASALGILLLVQMGSWATLIFYYQAKY
;
A
#
# COMPACT_ATOMS: atom_id res chain seq x y z
N MET A 1 -23.69 -5.52 15.15
CA MET A 1 -23.25 -4.11 15.26
C MET A 1 -21.79 -3.99 15.70
N THR A 2 -21.33 -4.76 16.69
CA THR A 2 -19.92 -4.77 17.15
C THR A 2 -18.91 -5.11 16.05
N GLU A 3 -19.19 -6.13 15.22
CA GLU A 3 -18.35 -6.53 14.09
C GLU A 3 -18.11 -5.40 13.08
N THR A 4 -19.16 -4.64 12.77
CA THR A 4 -19.09 -3.50 11.84
C THR A 4 -18.26 -2.36 12.42
N ILE A 5 -18.38 -2.11 13.73
CA ILE A 5 -17.58 -1.10 14.42
C ILE A 5 -16.09 -1.50 14.40
N GLY A 6 -15.78 -2.77 14.67
CA GLY A 6 -14.41 -3.29 14.61
C GLY A 6 -13.79 -3.14 13.22
N ALA A 7 -14.54 -3.47 12.16
CA ALA A 7 -14.09 -3.31 10.78
C ALA A 7 -13.81 -1.85 10.40
N LEU A 8 -14.67 -0.91 10.82
CA LEU A 8 -14.49 0.52 10.58
C LEU A 8 -13.29 1.08 11.35
N ILE A 9 -13.11 0.68 12.61
CA ILE A 9 -11.95 1.06 13.41
C ILE A 9 -10.67 0.51 12.76
N GLY A 10 -10.67 -0.73 12.28
CA GLY A 10 -9.51 -1.28 11.56
C GLY A 10 -9.16 -0.49 10.31
N LEU A 11 -10.16 -0.20 9.47
CA LEU A 11 -9.96 0.54 8.22
C LEU A 11 -9.47 1.98 8.46
N PHE A 12 -10.22 2.75 9.24
CA PHE A 12 -9.92 4.17 9.46
C PHE A 12 -8.79 4.36 10.46
N GLY A 13 -8.73 3.57 11.52
CA GLY A 13 -7.62 3.59 12.48
C GLY A 13 -6.30 3.23 11.81
N GLY A 14 -6.29 2.20 10.96
CA GLY A 14 -5.12 1.86 10.13
C GLY A 14 -4.70 3.00 9.20
N ALA A 15 -5.66 3.64 8.53
CA ALA A 15 -5.37 4.80 7.68
C ALA A 15 -4.79 5.99 8.47
N VAL A 16 -5.36 6.32 9.63
CA VAL A 16 -4.88 7.40 10.50
C VAL A 16 -3.47 7.14 11.00
N LEU A 17 -3.20 5.92 11.51
CA LEU A 17 -1.87 5.54 11.97
C LEU A 17 -0.84 5.55 10.82
N GLY A 18 -1.22 5.03 9.65
CA GLY A 18 -0.38 5.04 8.45
C GLY A 18 -0.04 6.45 7.98
N LEU A 19 -1.03 7.34 7.90
CA LEU A 19 -0.82 8.75 7.55
C LEU A 19 0.04 9.48 8.59
N SER A 20 -0.18 9.20 9.87
CA SER A 20 0.61 9.79 10.97
C SER A 20 2.07 9.35 10.86
N GLY A 21 2.33 8.04 10.70
CA GLY A 21 3.67 7.50 10.50
C GLY A 21 4.37 8.09 9.28
N TRP A 22 3.66 8.20 8.15
CA TRP A 22 4.18 8.84 6.94
C TRP A 22 4.54 10.32 7.16
N PHE A 23 3.66 11.08 7.82
CA PHE A 23 3.88 12.50 8.10
C PHE A 23 5.07 12.73 9.03
N PHE A 24 5.13 12.05 10.17
CA PHE A 24 6.24 12.18 11.12
C PHE A 24 7.56 11.65 10.54
N GLY A 25 7.51 10.54 9.80
CA GLY A 25 8.67 10.00 9.09
C GLY A 25 9.23 11.01 8.08
N ARG A 26 8.37 11.63 7.28
CA ARG A 26 8.78 12.67 6.33
C ARG A 26 9.34 13.92 7.02
N LYS A 27 8.72 14.36 8.13
CA LYS A 27 9.22 15.49 8.94
C LYS A 27 10.63 15.22 9.48
N ARG A 28 10.90 14.00 9.93
CA ARG A 28 12.23 13.58 10.40
C ARG A 28 13.24 13.47 9.25
N ALA A 29 12.84 12.90 8.11
CA ALA A 29 13.68 12.81 6.92
C ALA A 29 14.10 14.20 6.41
N TYR A 30 13.19 15.17 6.41
CA TYR A 30 13.50 16.56 6.06
C TYR A 30 14.58 17.16 6.97
N LYS A 31 14.43 17.00 8.29
CA LYS A 31 15.43 17.48 9.27
C LYS A 31 16.82 16.86 9.06
N ASN A 32 16.86 15.61 8.60
CA ASN A 32 18.10 14.86 8.37
C ASN A 32 18.62 14.97 6.92
N ARG A 33 18.07 15.89 6.10
CA ARG A 33 18.41 16.04 4.67
C ARG A 33 18.21 14.76 3.83
N GLY A 34 17.35 13.84 4.27
CA GLY A 34 17.05 12.58 3.57
C GLY A 34 15.96 12.67 2.50
N LEU A 35 15.58 13.89 2.09
CA LEU A 35 14.62 14.16 1.01
C LEU A 35 15.36 14.73 -0.21
N ASP A 36 16.35 13.98 -0.67
CA ASP A 36 17.18 14.30 -1.82
C ASP A 36 16.56 13.83 -3.14
N GLU A 37 17.25 14.08 -4.26
CA GLU A 37 16.81 13.62 -5.60
C GLU A 37 16.63 12.09 -5.65
N ARG A 38 17.50 11.36 -4.96
CA ARG A 38 17.43 9.91 -4.84
C ARG A 38 16.14 9.46 -4.16
N TYR A 39 15.71 10.11 -3.08
CA TYR A 39 14.44 9.84 -2.42
C TYR A 39 13.26 9.97 -3.39
N TYR A 40 13.21 11.04 -4.19
CA TYR A 40 12.12 11.25 -5.15
C TYR A 40 12.14 10.20 -6.26
N LEU A 41 13.32 9.91 -6.82
CA LEU A 41 13.49 8.90 -7.86
C LEU A 41 13.07 7.50 -7.38
N ILE A 42 13.50 7.11 -6.16
CA ILE A 42 13.12 5.83 -5.56
C ILE A 42 11.61 5.77 -5.34
N ARG A 43 11.04 6.81 -4.75
CA ARG A 43 9.61 6.87 -4.43
C ARG A 43 8.74 6.76 -5.68
N ASP A 44 9.12 7.45 -6.76
CA ASP A 44 8.36 7.42 -8.02
C ASP A 44 8.48 6.07 -8.72
N LYS A 45 9.68 5.47 -8.76
CA LYS A 45 9.86 4.10 -9.30
C LYS A 45 9.11 3.05 -8.49
N ALA A 46 9.17 3.15 -7.16
CA ALA A 46 8.43 2.25 -6.27
C ALA A 46 6.92 2.36 -6.49
N ARG A 47 6.39 3.59 -6.62
CA ARG A 47 4.97 3.82 -6.88
C ARG A 47 4.54 3.32 -8.26
N ALA A 48 5.30 3.58 -9.31
CA ALA A 48 4.97 3.10 -10.65
C ALA A 48 4.94 1.57 -10.69
N THR A 49 5.93 0.93 -10.08
CA THR A 49 6.03 -0.54 -10.03
C THR A 49 4.95 -1.14 -9.13
N SER A 50 4.58 -0.49 -8.02
CA SER A 50 3.47 -0.97 -7.16
C SER A 50 2.14 -1.00 -7.91
N TRP A 51 1.88 -0.02 -8.79
CA TRP A 51 0.69 -0.03 -9.64
C TRP A 51 0.67 -1.20 -10.62
N GLN A 52 1.84 -1.61 -11.14
CA GLN A 52 1.94 -2.81 -11.99
C GLN A 52 1.61 -4.09 -11.19
N VAL A 53 2.11 -4.19 -9.96
CA VAL A 53 1.82 -5.31 -9.06
C VAL A 53 0.32 -5.34 -8.70
N THR A 54 -0.28 -4.19 -8.41
CA THR A 54 -1.71 -4.08 -8.11
C THR A 54 -2.56 -4.42 -9.32
N LEU A 55 -2.15 -4.01 -10.53
CA LEU A 55 -2.83 -4.40 -11.76
C LEU A 55 -2.82 -5.93 -11.94
N ALA A 56 -1.68 -6.59 -11.70
CA ALA A 56 -1.60 -8.05 -11.73
C ALA A 56 -2.53 -8.70 -10.70
N ALA A 57 -2.59 -8.18 -9.47
CA ALA A 57 -3.52 -8.65 -8.44
C ALA A 57 -4.99 -8.45 -8.84
N MET A 58 -5.33 -7.33 -9.50
CA MET A 58 -6.67 -7.12 -10.06
C MET A 58 -7.04 -8.20 -11.06
N TYR A 59 -6.16 -8.53 -12.01
CA TYR A 59 -6.41 -9.60 -12.97
C TYR A 59 -6.62 -10.96 -12.30
N ILE A 60 -5.83 -11.28 -11.27
CA ILE A 60 -6.02 -12.51 -10.49
C ILE A 60 -7.39 -12.51 -9.81
N LEU A 61 -7.78 -11.44 -9.13
CA LEU A 61 -9.09 -11.35 -8.48
C LEU A 61 -10.24 -11.46 -9.49
N PHE A 62 -10.12 -10.81 -10.64
CA PHE A 62 -11.10 -10.93 -11.72
C PHE A 62 -11.22 -12.37 -12.24
N PHE A 63 -10.09 -13.05 -12.43
CA PHE A 63 -10.07 -14.45 -12.84
C PHE A 63 -10.77 -15.35 -11.81
N LEU A 64 -10.53 -15.15 -10.51
CA LEU A 64 -11.21 -15.91 -9.45
C LEU A 64 -12.73 -15.67 -9.45
N VAL A 65 -13.18 -14.44 -9.72
CA VAL A 65 -14.60 -14.12 -9.86
C VAL A 65 -15.22 -14.84 -11.07
N ILE A 66 -14.51 -14.91 -12.21
CA ILE A 66 -14.97 -15.65 -13.40
C ILE A 66 -15.14 -17.14 -13.10
N LEU A 67 -14.24 -17.72 -12.29
CA LEU A 67 -14.34 -19.09 -11.80
C LEU A 67 -15.45 -19.31 -10.75
N LYS A 68 -16.26 -18.28 -10.45
CA LYS A 68 -17.32 -18.29 -9.44
C LYS A 68 -16.81 -18.64 -8.04
N ILE A 69 -15.55 -18.31 -7.73
CA ILE A 69 -15.02 -18.42 -6.38
C ILE A 69 -15.66 -17.31 -5.53
N GLY A 70 -16.29 -17.69 -4.42
CA GLY A 70 -17.02 -16.78 -3.54
C GLY A 70 -16.09 -15.80 -2.81
N ILE A 71 -15.73 -14.71 -3.48
CA ILE A 71 -14.95 -13.61 -2.90
C ILE A 71 -15.89 -12.44 -2.64
N SER A 72 -15.96 -11.98 -1.39
CA SER A 72 -16.74 -10.79 -1.05
C SER A 72 -16.05 -9.53 -1.58
N ALA A 73 -16.84 -8.49 -1.90
CA ALA A 73 -16.29 -7.19 -2.31
C ALA A 73 -15.34 -6.59 -1.26
N ALA A 74 -15.68 -6.74 0.03
CA ALA A 74 -14.82 -6.29 1.12
C ALA A 74 -13.46 -7.00 1.14
N SER A 75 -13.45 -8.32 0.93
CA SER A 75 -12.22 -9.12 0.83
C SER A 75 -11.38 -8.71 -0.39
N ALA A 76 -12.00 -8.53 -1.56
CA ALA A 76 -11.29 -8.10 -2.76
C ALA A 76 -10.65 -6.71 -2.59
N LEU A 77 -11.37 -5.75 -2.03
CA LEU A 77 -10.85 -4.40 -1.76
C LEU A 77 -9.75 -4.43 -0.69
N GLY A 78 -9.90 -5.23 0.36
CA GLY A 78 -8.87 -5.42 1.38
C GLY A 78 -7.58 -5.99 0.80
N ILE A 79 -7.68 -7.00 -0.06
CA ILE A 79 -6.52 -7.59 -0.75
C ILE A 79 -5.84 -6.52 -1.62
N LEU A 80 -6.59 -5.77 -2.43
CA LEU A 80 -6.02 -4.72 -3.28
C LEU A 80 -5.33 -3.63 -2.46
N LEU A 81 -5.91 -3.22 -1.34
CA LEU A 81 -5.32 -2.23 -0.44
C LEU A 81 -3.98 -2.74 0.12
N LEU A 82 -3.95 -3.98 0.63
CA LEU A 82 -2.76 -4.59 1.19
C LEU A 82 -1.67 -4.83 0.12
N VAL A 83 -2.05 -5.26 -1.08
CA VAL A 83 -1.12 -5.43 -2.20
C VAL A 83 -0.51 -4.09 -2.60
N GLN A 84 -1.32 -3.04 -2.77
CA GLN A 84 -0.81 -1.72 -3.18
C GLN A 84 0.10 -1.11 -2.11
N MET A 85 -0.32 -1.13 -0.84
CA MET A 85 0.48 -0.56 0.26
C MET A 85 1.73 -1.38 0.54
N GLY A 86 1.59 -2.70 0.59
CA GLY A 86 2.67 -3.64 0.86
C GLY A 86 3.72 -3.62 -0.25
N SER A 87 3.30 -3.73 -1.51
CA SER A 87 4.24 -3.66 -2.64
C SER A 87 4.95 -2.31 -2.69
N TRP A 88 4.24 -1.19 -2.50
CA TRP A 88 4.88 0.13 -2.47
C TRP A 88 5.95 0.24 -1.37
N ALA A 89 5.64 -0.21 -0.15
CA ALA A 89 6.59 -0.21 0.96
C ALA A 89 7.81 -1.10 0.67
N THR A 90 7.60 -2.35 0.26
CA THR A 90 8.69 -3.29 -0.06
C THR A 90 9.55 -2.79 -1.22
N LEU A 91 8.95 -2.20 -2.25
CA LEU A 91 9.67 -1.66 -3.40
C LEU A 91 10.54 -0.45 -3.03
N ILE A 92 10.11 0.38 -2.07
CA ILE A 92 10.96 1.44 -1.52
C ILE A 92 12.24 0.84 -0.94
N PHE A 93 12.15 -0.20 -0.10
CA PHE A 93 13.33 -0.87 0.46
C PHE A 93 14.19 -1.55 -0.61
N TYR A 94 13.58 -2.20 -1.59
CA TYR A 94 14.30 -2.82 -2.71
C TYR A 94 15.10 -1.78 -3.52
N TYR A 95 14.48 -0.68 -3.92
CA TYR A 95 15.17 0.38 -4.66
C TYR A 95 16.19 1.13 -3.80
N GLN A 96 15.97 1.21 -2.49
CA GLN A 96 16.96 1.74 -1.56
C GLN A 96 18.22 0.87 -1.51
N ALA A 97 18.09 -0.47 -1.56
CA ALA A 97 19.24 -1.38 -1.58
C ALA A 97 19.91 -1.48 -2.96
N LYS A 98 19.15 -1.23 -4.04
CA LYS A 98 19.63 -1.33 -5.42
C LYS A 98 20.46 -0.12 -5.87
N TYR A 99 20.12 1.07 -5.41
CA TYR A 99 20.83 2.32 -5.68
C TYR A 99 21.76 2.69 -4.53
#